data_AF-A0A9X8VC52-F1
#
_entry.id   AF-A0A9X8VC52-F1
#
_cell.length_a   1.000
_cell.length_b   1.000
_cell.length_c   1.000
_cell.angle_alpha   90.00
_cell.angle_beta   90.00
_cell.angle_gamma   90.00
#
_symmetry.space_group_name_H-M   'P 1'
#
loop_
_entity.id
_entity.type
_entity.pdbx_description
1 polymer ?
#
loop_
_entity_poly.entity_id
_entity_poly.type
_entity_poly.pdbx_seq_one_letter_code
_entity_poly.pdbx_strand_id
1 'polypeptide(L)' 'DIIEPSRQELGNLQYDLHRDLEKPGVFVFFERWASSEALDKHNETAHFQQFVSRLDGKLDVLDIKKLKKIA' A
#
# COMPACT_ATOMS: atom_id res chain seq x y z
N ASP A 1 8.33 -8.86 1.49
CA ASP A 1 7.92 -8.67 0.09
C ASP A 1 6.42 -8.45 0.13
N ILE A 2 5.96 -7.25 -0.22
CA ILE A 2 4.55 -6.84 -0.12
C ILE A 2 3.92 -6.69 -1.51
N ILE A 3 4.72 -6.42 -2.55
CA ILE A 3 4.20 -6.00 -3.85
C ILE A 3 3.51 -7.16 -4.59
N GLU A 4 4.27 -8.22 -4.89
CA GLU A 4 3.75 -9.35 -5.64
C GLU A 4 2.59 -10.07 -4.94
N PRO A 5 2.64 -10.38 -3.63
CA PRO A 5 1.48 -11.02 -2.99
C PRO A 5 0.24 -10.13 -3.00
N SER A 6 0.36 -8.81 -2.81
CA SER A 6 -0.79 -7.90 -2.86
C SER A 6 -1.41 -7.79 -4.25
N ARG A 7 -0.61 -7.87 -5.31
CA ARG A 7 -1.10 -7.92 -6.70
C ARG A 7 -1.91 -9.18 -7.01
N GLN A 8 -1.68 -10.27 -6.28
CA GLN A 8 -2.43 -11.52 -6.45
C GLN A 8 -3.72 -11.57 -5.63
N GLU A 9 -3.99 -10.57 -4.80
CA GLU A 9 -5.18 -10.55 -3.96
C GLU A 9 -6.46 -10.30 -4.75
N LEU A 10 -7.52 -11.01 -4.39
CA LEU A 10 -8.83 -10.80 -4.98
C LEU A 10 -9.33 -9.39 -4.65
N GLY A 11 -9.54 -8.60 -5.70
CA GLY A 11 -10.01 -7.22 -5.58
C GLY A 11 -8.89 -6.18 -5.58
N ASN A 12 -7.61 -6.58 -5.66
CA ASN A 12 -6.55 -5.65 -6.02
C ASN A 12 -6.68 -5.27 -7.50
N LEU A 13 -6.76 -3.97 -7.78
CA LEU A 13 -6.83 -3.41 -9.15
C LEU A 13 -5.55 -2.68 -9.54
N GLN A 14 -4.79 -2.23 -8.54
CA GLN A 14 -3.50 -1.58 -8.70
C GLN A 14 -2.74 -1.69 -7.36
N TYR A 15 -1.44 -1.99 -7.44
CA TYR A 15 -0.53 -1.96 -6.30
C TYR A 15 0.89 -1.66 -6.80
N ASP A 16 1.22 -0.37 -6.88
CA ASP A 16 2.45 0.09 -7.50
C ASP A 16 3.27 0.97 -6.55
N LEU A 17 4.52 0.56 -6.32
CA LEU A 17 5.49 1.30 -5.52
C LEU A 17 6.27 2.28 -6.40
N HIS A 18 6.29 3.53 -5.98
CA HIS A 18 7.03 4.60 -6.62
C HIS A 18 8.05 5.19 -5.65
N ARG A 19 9.13 5.74 -6.19
CA ARG A 19 10.04 6.64 -5.48
C ARG A 19 9.77 8.06 -5.95
N ASP A 20 9.78 9.00 -5.03
CA ASP A 20 9.77 10.42 -5.39
C ASP A 20 11.10 10.77 -6.09
N LEU A 21 11.02 11.54 -7.17
CA LEU A 21 12.20 11.92 -7.96
C LEU A 21 12.92 13.14 -7.37
N GLU A 22 12.22 13.98 -6.62
CA GLU A 22 12.75 15.22 -6.04
C GLU A 22 13.10 15.04 -4.55
N LYS A 23 12.51 14.05 -3.88
CA LYS A 23 12.71 13.78 -2.44
C LYS A 23 13.27 12.38 -2.19
N PRO A 24 14.61 12.21 -2.14
CA PRO A 24 15.23 10.94 -1.80
C PRO A 24 14.69 10.38 -0.48
N GLY A 25 14.41 9.07 -0.45
CA GLY A 25 13.86 8.39 0.72
C GLY A 25 12.34 8.45 0.84
N VAL A 26 11.65 9.22 -0.01
CA VAL A 26 10.18 9.20 -0.09
C VAL A 26 9.72 8.14 -1.08
N PHE A 27 8.82 7.28 -0.60
CA PHE A 27 8.20 6.23 -1.38
C PHE A 27 6.68 6.38 -1.31
N VAL A 28 6.00 6.07 -2.41
CA VAL A 28 4.54 6.23 -2.53
C VAL A 28 3.95 4.96 -3.13
N PHE A 29 2.97 4.39 -2.44
CA PHE A 29 2.11 3.36 -3.00
C PHE A 29 0.89 4.00 -3.66
N PHE A 30 0.63 3.61 -4.91
CA PHE A 30 -0.68 3.81 -5.53
C PHE A 30 -1.44 2.49 -5.48
N GLU A 31 -2.51 2.50 -4.70
CA GLU A 31 -3.35 1.34 -4.49
C GLU A 31 -4.76 1.62 -4.99
N ARG A 32 -5.33 0.65 -5.70
CA ARG A 32 -6.73 0.66 -6.08
C ARG A 32 -7.33 -0.67 -5.70
N TRP A 33 -8.40 -0.62 -4.92
CA TRP A 33 -9.13 -1.77 -4.45
C TRP A 33 -10.55 -1.74 -5.01
N ALA A 34 -11.09 -2.91 -5.34
CA ALA A 34 -12.42 -3.06 -5.88
C ALA A 34 -13.51 -2.65 -4.88
N SER A 35 -13.22 -2.77 -3.57
CA SER A 35 -14.11 -2.35 -2.50
C SER A 35 -13.35 -2.09 -1.18
N SER A 36 -14.04 -1.56 -0.18
CA SER A 36 -13.52 -1.43 1.19
C SER A 36 -13.19 -2.78 1.81
N GLU A 37 -14.03 -3.80 1.57
CA GLU A 37 -13.84 -5.14 2.14
C GLU A 37 -12.59 -5.83 1.57
N ALA A 38 -12.24 -5.56 0.31
CA ALA A 38 -11.00 -6.06 -0.29
C ALA A 38 -9.77 -5.42 0.38
N LEU A 39 -9.81 -4.11 0.64
CA LEU A 39 -8.75 -3.41 1.36
C LEU A 39 -8.64 -3.89 2.83
N ASP A 40 -9.77 -4.12 3.50
CA ASP A 40 -9.74 -4.63 4.88
C ASP A 40 -9.11 -6.02 4.95
N LYS A 41 -9.45 -6.90 4.00
CA LYS A 41 -8.79 -8.22 3.87
C LYS A 41 -7.29 -8.09 3.61
N HIS A 42 -6.88 -7.19 2.72
CA HIS A 42 -5.47 -6.90 2.48
C HIS A 42 -4.72 -6.55 3.76
N ASN A 43 -5.30 -5.66 4.58
CA ASN A 43 -4.71 -5.24 5.85
C ASN A 43 -4.55 -6.41 6.84
N GLU A 44 -5.35 -7.48 6.73
CA GLU A 44 -5.25 -8.66 7.60
C GLU A 44 -4.23 -9.69 7.08
N THR A 45 -3.71 -9.54 5.87
CA THR A 45 -2.77 -10.52 5.29
C THR A 45 -1.43 -10.55 6.01
N ALA A 46 -0.80 -11.72 6.01
CA ALA A 46 0.51 -11.91 6.64
C ALA A 46 1.60 -11.01 6.03
N HIS A 47 1.57 -10.78 4.71
CA HIS A 47 2.61 -9.99 4.04
C HIS A 47 2.46 -8.49 4.35
N PHE A 48 1.24 -7.98 4.48
CA PHE A 48 0.99 -6.61 4.95
C PHE A 48 1.42 -6.43 6.42
N GLN A 49 0.99 -7.30 7.32
CA GLN A 49 1.34 -7.23 8.74
C GLN A 49 2.87 -7.30 8.97
N GLN A 50 3.56 -8.17 8.22
CA GLN A 50 5.02 -8.23 8.25
C GLN A 50 5.68 -6.97 7.71
N PHE A 51 5.12 -6.35 6.67
CA PHE A 51 5.64 -5.10 6.12
C PHE A 51 5.50 -3.96 7.12
N VAL A 52 4.33 -3.77 7.73
CA VAL A 52 4.10 -2.76 8.77
C VAL A 52 5.06 -2.96 9.94
N SER A 53 5.20 -4.19 10.44
CA SER A 53 6.14 -4.49 11.52
C SER A 53 7.60 -4.17 11.15
N ARG A 54 8.01 -4.37 9.89
CA ARG A 54 9.37 -4.03 9.44
C ARG A 54 9.61 -2.52 9.36
N LEU A 55 8.56 -1.73 9.18
CA LEU A 55 8.62 -0.27 9.10
C LEU A 55 8.49 0.42 10.46
N ASP A 56 8.06 -0.32 11.49
CA ASP A 56 7.89 0.22 12.84
C ASP A 56 9.18 0.89 13.35
N GLY A 57 9.05 2.14 13.80
CA GLY A 57 10.16 2.98 14.25
C GLY A 57 11.17 3.40 13.18
N LYS A 58 10.90 3.17 11.88
CA LYS A 58 11.84 3.51 10.78
C LYS A 58 11.34 4.58 9.82
N LEU A 59 10.13 5.10 10.04
CA LEU A 59 9.54 6.15 9.22
C LEU A 59 9.56 7.47 9.99
N ASP A 60 10.04 8.53 9.35
CA ASP A 60 9.88 9.89 9.88
C ASP A 60 8.42 10.34 9.80
N VAL A 61 7.73 9.99 8.70
CA VAL A 61 6.34 10.32 8.43
C VAL A 61 5.65 9.16 7.71
N LEU A 62 4.41 8.85 8.11
CA LEU A 62 3.47 7.99 7.38
C LEU A 62 2.20 8.80 7.09
N ASP A 63 1.87 8.97 5.81
CA ASP A 63 0.65 9.67 5.36
C ASP A 63 -0.16 8.74 4.46
N ILE A 64 -1.45 8.56 4.76
CA ILE A 64 -2.36 7.68 4.02
C ILE A 64 -3.60 8.49 3.63
N LYS A 65 -3.84 8.60 2.31
CA LYS A 65 -4.99 9.32 1.77
C LYS A 65 -5.94 8.37 1.07
N LYS A 66 -7.16 8.25 1.61
CA LYS A 66 -8.27 7.55 0.93
C LYS A 66 -8.93 8.52 -0.05
N LEU A 67 -8.85 8.20 -1.34
CA LEU A 67 -9.34 9.04 -2.42
C LEU A 67 -10.39 8.31 -3.24
N LYS A 68 -11.31 9.08 -3.84
CA LYS A 68 -12.31 8.57 -4.80
C LYS A 68 -12.00 9.15 -6.17
N LYS A 69 -11.90 8.29 -7.19
CA LYS A 69 -11.79 8.73 -8.60
C LYS A 69 -13.09 9.45 -9.02
N ILE A 70 -12.96 10.63 -9.62
CA ILE A 70 -14.10 11.49 -10.01
C ILE A 70 -14.32 11.61 -11.52
N ALA A 71 -13.33 11.24 -12.35
CA ALA A 71 -13.39 11.17 -13.81
C ALA A 71 -12.34 10.17 -14.30
#